data_AF-A0A2J5HHD9-F1
#
_entry.id   AF-A0A2J5HHD9-F1
#
_cell.length_a   1.000
_cell.length_b   1.000
_cell.length_c   1.000
_cell.angle_alpha   90.00
_cell.angle_beta   90.00
_cell.angle_gamma   90.00
#
_symmetry.space_group_name_H-M   'P 1'
#
loop_
_entity.id
_entity.type
_entity.pdbx_description
1 polymer ?
#
loop_
_entity_poly.entity_id
_entity_poly.type
_entity_poly.pdbx_seq_one_letter_code
_entity_poly.pdbx_strand_id
1 'polypeptide(L)'
;MAPAHRIVSQVVITGARVFGRAFAEAYKQASASSKYASKNNGKGGNAFTSSGLTLDEACKILNVKPPQGAETNLEQTMERFKKLFDQNDPKKGGSFYLQSKILRARERIEMEVRQAQRHSAQEKELQEGWKPKVYKDR
;
A
#
# COMPACT_ATOMS: atom_id res chain seq x y z
N MET A 1 -8.43 -20.33 63.19
CA MET A 1 -8.78 -20.78 61.83
C MET A 1 -8.77 -19.55 60.92
N ALA A 2 -7.60 -19.17 60.39
CA ALA A 2 -7.45 -18.00 59.54
C ALA A 2 -8.18 -18.25 58.22
N PRO A 3 -9.03 -17.32 57.74
CA PRO A 3 -10.08 -17.76 56.85
C PRO A 3 -9.59 -17.73 55.40
N ALA A 4 -9.51 -18.93 54.80
CA ALA A 4 -9.01 -19.18 53.44
C ALA A 4 -9.61 -18.28 52.35
N HIS A 5 -10.79 -17.68 52.59
CA HIS A 5 -11.43 -16.72 51.69
C HIS A 5 -10.61 -15.46 51.42
N ARG A 6 -9.75 -15.01 52.36
CA ARG A 6 -8.93 -13.80 52.14
C ARG A 6 -7.77 -14.04 51.18
N ILE A 7 -7.20 -15.24 51.17
CA ILE A 7 -6.12 -15.61 50.26
C ILE A 7 -6.68 -15.81 48.84
N VAL A 8 -7.82 -16.50 48.71
CA VAL A 8 -8.47 -16.72 47.42
C VAL A 8 -8.91 -15.40 46.76
N SER A 9 -9.53 -14.50 47.52
CA SER A 9 -9.94 -13.18 47.00
C SER A 9 -8.74 -12.33 46.56
N GLN A 10 -7.62 -12.39 47.27
CA GLN A 10 -6.42 -11.63 46.93
C GLN A 10 -5.73 -12.14 45.65
N VAL A 11 -5.72 -13.46 45.43
CA VAL A 11 -5.19 -14.07 44.19
C VAL A 11 -6.06 -13.72 42.99
N VAL A 12 -7.38 -13.75 43.13
CA VAL A 12 -8.32 -13.42 42.04
C VAL A 12 -8.22 -11.94 41.63
N ILE A 13 -8.18 -11.02 42.60
CA ILE A 13 -8.08 -9.57 42.32
C ILE A 13 -6.75 -9.24 41.64
N THR A 14 -5.66 -9.88 42.07
CA THR A 14 -4.33 -9.63 41.50
C THR A 14 -4.20 -10.24 40.11
N GLY A 15 -4.71 -11.46 39.90
CA GLY A 15 -4.76 -12.10 38.59
C GLY A 15 -5.57 -11.28 37.57
N ALA A 16 -6.77 -10.83 37.95
CA ALA A 16 -7.63 -10.04 37.07
C ALA A 16 -6.98 -8.73 36.58
N ARG A 17 -6.18 -8.04 37.42
CA ARG A 17 -5.47 -6.82 37.02
C ARG A 17 -4.34 -7.07 36.02
N VAL A 18 -3.61 -8.18 36.16
CA VAL A 18 -2.50 -8.51 35.26
C VAL A 18 -3.01 -8.94 33.89
N PHE A 19 -3.98 -9.84 33.84
CA PHE A 19 -4.58 -10.26 32.57
C PHE A 19 -5.34 -9.10 31.89
N GLY A 20 -6.11 -8.30 32.64
CA GLY A 20 -6.86 -7.18 32.07
C GLY A 20 -5.99 -6.12 31.39
N ARG A 21 -4.81 -5.80 31.96
CA ARG A 21 -3.87 -4.85 31.33
C ARG A 21 -3.28 -5.40 30.03
N ALA A 22 -2.91 -6.69 30.00
CA ALA A 22 -2.38 -7.32 28.79
C ALA A 22 -3.39 -7.34 27.65
N PHE A 23 -4.66 -7.66 27.93
CA PHE A 23 -5.73 -7.61 26.92
C PHE A 23 -6.01 -6.18 26.42
N ALA A 24 -6.00 -5.18 27.31
CA ALA A 24 -6.21 -3.78 26.94
C ALA A 24 -5.07 -3.24 26.06
N GLU A 25 -3.82 -3.58 26.38
CA GLU A 25 -2.66 -3.22 25.57
C GLU A 25 -2.70 -3.91 24.20
N ALA A 26 -3.01 -5.20 24.15
CA ALA A 26 -3.16 -5.93 22.89
C ALA A 26 -4.31 -5.36 22.02
N TYR A 27 -5.45 -5.00 22.63
CA TYR A 27 -6.56 -4.36 21.92
C TYR A 27 -6.22 -2.95 21.41
N LYS A 28 -5.48 -2.16 22.21
CA LYS A 28 -4.94 -0.87 21.77
C LYS A 28 -3.96 -1.04 20.61
N GLN A 29 -3.13 -2.08 20.64
CA GLN A 29 -2.17 -2.36 19.58
C GLN A 29 -2.85 -2.84 18.30
N ALA A 30 -3.86 -3.71 18.40
CA ALA A 30 -4.69 -4.17 17.29
C ALA A 30 -5.55 -3.04 16.66
N SER A 31 -6.07 -2.13 17.49
CA SER A 31 -6.84 -0.97 17.00
C SER A 31 -5.94 0.13 16.41
N ALA A 32 -4.70 0.26 16.88
CA ALA A 32 -3.74 1.16 16.26
C ALA A 32 -3.30 0.63 14.89
N SER A 33 -2.93 -0.66 14.79
CA SER A 33 -2.52 -1.27 13.52
C SER A 33 -3.65 -1.32 12.48
N SER A 34 -4.91 -1.50 12.90
CA SER A 34 -6.06 -1.39 12.00
C SER A 34 -6.32 0.05 11.50
N LYS A 35 -6.07 1.07 12.33
CA LYS A 35 -6.14 2.47 11.89
C LYS A 35 -5.03 2.85 10.91
N TYR A 36 -3.81 2.32 11.07
CA TYR A 36 -2.73 2.50 10.09
C TYR A 36 -3.02 1.77 8.77
N ALA A 37 -3.63 0.59 8.81
CA ALA A 37 -4.07 -0.13 7.61
C ALA A 37 -5.24 0.58 6.89
N SER A 38 -6.17 1.16 7.64
CA SER A 38 -7.34 1.86 7.09
C SER A 38 -6.98 3.20 6.42
N LYS A 39 -6.00 3.95 6.96
CA LYS A 39 -5.57 5.23 6.37
C LYS A 39 -4.94 5.08 4.98
N ASN A 40 -4.42 3.91 4.65
CA ASN A 40 -3.86 3.60 3.33
C ASN A 40 -4.89 3.00 2.34
N ASN A 41 -6.11 2.68 2.80
CA ASN A 41 -7.12 1.96 2.02
C ASN A 41 -8.29 2.85 1.54
N GLY A 42 -8.16 4.17 1.66
CA GLY A 42 -9.22 5.16 1.38
C GLY A 42 -9.37 5.61 -0.07
N LYS A 43 -8.83 4.88 -1.07
CA LYS A 43 -9.03 5.18 -2.49
C LYS A 43 -9.16 3.90 -3.31
N GLY A 44 -10.41 3.52 -3.57
CA GLY A 44 -10.84 2.78 -4.78
C GLY A 44 -10.34 1.34 -4.91
N GLY A 45 -11.28 0.39 -4.93
CA GLY A 45 -11.02 -1.03 -5.02
C GLY A 45 -10.06 -1.43 -6.15
N ASN A 46 -9.16 -2.35 -5.82
CA ASN A 46 -8.97 -3.58 -6.57
C ASN A 46 -8.14 -4.55 -5.70
N ALA A 47 -8.84 -5.53 -5.14
CA ALA A 47 -8.26 -6.72 -4.51
C ALA A 47 -7.62 -7.66 -5.56
N PHE A 48 -6.70 -7.12 -6.37
CA PHE A 48 -5.81 -7.88 -7.25
C PHE A 48 -4.33 -7.64 -6.90
N THR A 49 -4.05 -7.02 -5.75
CA THR A 49 -2.70 -6.86 -5.21
C THR A 49 -2.28 -8.16 -4.53
N SER A 50 -1.97 -9.18 -5.32
CA SER A 50 -1.12 -10.26 -4.84
C SER A 50 0.25 -9.66 -4.49
N SER A 51 0.43 -9.31 -3.22
CA SER A 51 1.63 -8.71 -2.60
C SER A 51 1.88 -7.22 -2.95
N GLY A 52 1.46 -6.34 -2.04
CA GLY A 52 1.60 -4.89 -2.12
C GLY A 52 3.02 -4.41 -2.39
N LEU A 53 3.25 -3.95 -3.63
CA LEU A 53 4.44 -3.21 -4.02
C LEU A 53 4.11 -1.72 -3.94
N THR A 54 4.77 -1.01 -3.03
CA THR A 54 4.62 0.44 -2.88
C THR A 54 5.29 1.18 -4.04
N LEU A 55 4.89 2.44 -4.27
CA LEU A 55 5.53 3.28 -5.29
C LEU A 55 7.03 3.49 -5.00
N ASP A 56 7.37 3.70 -3.72
CA ASP A 56 8.75 3.86 -3.26
C ASP A 56 9.59 2.60 -3.54
N GLU A 57 9.06 1.42 -3.24
CA GLU A 57 9.72 0.15 -3.57
C GLU A 57 9.89 -0.02 -5.09
N ALA A 58 8.89 0.33 -5.89
CA ALA A 58 8.97 0.26 -7.34
C ALA A 58 10.07 1.18 -7.89
N CYS A 59 10.15 2.42 -7.39
CA CYS A 59 11.20 3.37 -7.75
C CYS A 59 12.60 2.85 -7.36
N LYS A 60 12.73 2.22 -6.19
CA LYS A 60 13.99 1.61 -5.75
C LYS A 60 14.39 0.41 -6.60
N ILE A 61 13.45 -0.48 -6.95
CA ILE A 61 13.72 -1.65 -7.80
C ILE A 61 14.24 -1.23 -9.18
N LEU A 62 13.64 -0.20 -9.78
CA LEU A 62 14.05 0.30 -11.10
C LEU A 62 15.16 1.36 -11.03
N ASN A 63 15.60 1.72 -9.83
CA ASN A 63 16.58 2.79 -9.58
C ASN A 63 16.25 4.09 -10.33
N VAL A 64 15.00 4.53 -10.17
CA VAL A 64 14.49 5.78 -10.74
C VAL A 64 14.07 6.71 -9.62
N LYS A 65 14.13 8.02 -9.88
CA LYS A 65 13.66 9.01 -8.91
C LYS A 65 12.13 8.89 -8.75
N PRO A 66 11.61 9.08 -7.53
CA PRO A 66 10.17 9.18 -7.35
C PRO A 66 9.63 10.34 -8.19
N PRO A 67 8.39 10.23 -8.71
CA PRO A 67 7.80 11.27 -9.53
C PRO A 67 7.70 12.57 -8.73
N GLN A 68 8.51 13.57 -9.10
CA GLN A 68 8.46 14.90 -8.53
C GLN A 68 7.48 15.74 -9.36
N GLY A 69 6.18 15.60 -9.05
CA GLY A 69 5.11 16.28 -9.79
C GLY A 69 4.60 15.48 -10.99
N ALA A 70 4.22 16.19 -12.07
CA ALA A 70 3.59 15.59 -13.26
C ALA A 70 4.58 14.90 -14.22
N GLU A 71 5.88 15.08 -14.03
CA GLU A 71 6.92 14.49 -14.87
C GLU A 71 7.52 13.25 -14.20
N THR A 72 6.82 12.13 -14.31
CA THR A 72 7.49 10.83 -14.14
C THR A 72 8.36 10.59 -15.36
N ASN A 73 9.65 10.36 -15.17
CA ASN A 73 10.57 10.04 -16.26
C ASN A 73 10.31 8.61 -16.77
N LEU A 74 9.26 8.46 -17.56
CA LEU A 74 8.84 7.19 -18.17
C LEU A 74 9.94 6.60 -19.05
N GLU A 75 10.68 7.44 -19.76
CA GLU A 75 11.76 7.01 -20.64
C GLU A 75 12.88 6.31 -19.85
N GLN A 76 13.37 6.95 -18.79
CA GLN A 76 14.36 6.33 -17.89
C GLN A 76 13.81 5.08 -17.22
N THR A 77 12.53 5.07 -16.85
CA THR A 77 11.87 3.90 -16.26
C THR A 77 11.88 2.72 -17.23
N MET A 78 11.57 2.95 -18.51
CA MET A 78 11.56 1.92 -19.54
C MET A 78 12.96 1.42 -19.88
N GLU A 79 13.95 2.32 -19.96
CA GLU A 79 15.34 1.96 -20.19
C GLU A 79 15.87 1.06 -19.07
N ARG A 80 15.66 1.46 -17.81
CA ARG A 80 16.07 0.69 -16.62
C ARG A 80 15.34 -0.65 -16.55
N PHE A 81 14.03 -0.64 -16.80
CA PHE A 81 13.23 -1.85 -16.86
C PHE A 81 13.80 -2.85 -17.87
N LYS A 82 14.02 -2.41 -19.12
CA LYS A 82 14.53 -3.30 -20.18
C LYS A 82 15.87 -3.92 -19.79
N LYS A 83 16.81 -3.10 -19.32
CA LYS A 83 18.13 -3.57 -18.89
C LYS A 83 18.05 -4.61 -17.77
N LEU A 84 17.29 -4.32 -16.70
CA LEU A 84 17.17 -5.22 -15.56
C LEU A 84 16.38 -6.49 -15.91
N PHE A 85 15.34 -6.38 -16.73
CA PHE A 85 14.51 -7.50 -17.15
C PHE A 85 15.28 -8.49 -18.03
N ASP A 86 16.06 -7.98 -18.99
CA ASP A 86 16.89 -8.80 -19.87
C ASP A 86 18.04 -9.48 -19.12
N GLN A 87 18.63 -8.80 -18.13
CA GLN A 87 19.69 -9.35 -17.27
C GLN A 87 19.18 -10.44 -16.33
N ASN A 88 17.91 -10.40 -15.94
CA ASN A 88 17.30 -11.38 -15.04
C ASN A 88 16.46 -12.44 -15.77
N ASP A 89 16.63 -12.59 -17.08
CA ASP A 89 15.93 -13.60 -17.88
C ASP A 89 16.24 -15.02 -17.34
N PRO A 90 15.22 -15.78 -16.89
CA PRO A 90 15.40 -17.15 -16.39
C PRO A 90 16.05 -18.08 -17.41
N LYS A 91 15.84 -17.83 -18.71
CA LYS A 91 16.45 -18.63 -19.78
C LYS A 91 17.96 -18.43 -19.88
N LYS A 92 18.48 -17.32 -19.35
CA LYS A 92 19.90 -16.97 -19.34
C LYS A 92 20.54 -17.18 -17.96
N GLY A 93 19.88 -17.93 -17.08
CA GLY A 93 20.35 -18.16 -15.70
C GLY A 93 19.95 -17.07 -14.70
N GLY A 94 19.05 -16.16 -15.09
CA GLY A 94 18.45 -15.17 -14.19
C GLY A 94 17.37 -15.77 -13.27
N SER A 95 16.81 -14.94 -12.39
CA SER A 95 15.75 -15.35 -11.46
C SER A 95 14.37 -14.93 -11.96
N PHE A 96 13.47 -15.90 -12.14
CA PHE A 96 12.07 -15.62 -12.47
C PHE A 96 11.38 -14.74 -11.43
N TYR A 97 11.75 -14.89 -10.16
CA TYR A 97 11.22 -14.06 -9.09
C TYR A 97 11.66 -12.60 -9.25
N LEU A 98 12.95 -12.36 -9.52
CA LEU A 98 13.46 -11.00 -9.73
C LEU A 98 12.87 -10.38 -10.99
N GLN A 99 12.81 -11.13 -12.09
CA GLN A 99 12.16 -10.69 -13.33
C GLN A 99 10.69 -10.31 -13.09
N SER A 100 9.96 -11.12 -12.31
CA SER A 100 8.57 -10.83 -11.93
C SER A 100 8.48 -9.55 -11.09
N LYS A 101 9.39 -9.32 -10.13
CA LYS A 101 9.41 -8.09 -9.32
C LYS A 101 9.71 -6.84 -10.15
N ILE A 102 10.62 -6.94 -11.11
CA ILE A 102 10.96 -5.86 -12.05
C ILE A 102 9.74 -5.50 -12.90
N LEU A 103 9.00 -6.51 -13.40
CA LEU A 103 7.75 -6.29 -14.13
C LEU A 103 6.70 -5.56 -13.28
N ARG A 104 6.47 -6.04 -12.05
CA ARG A 104 5.51 -5.41 -11.13
C ARG A 104 5.89 -3.99 -10.76
N ALA A 105 7.18 -3.69 -10.63
CA ALA A 105 7.67 -2.34 -10.38
C ALA A 105 7.31 -1.39 -11.53
N ARG A 106 7.53 -1.81 -12.78
CA ARG A 106 7.15 -1.01 -13.96
C ARG A 106 5.65 -0.75 -13.98
N GLU A 107 4.84 -1.80 -13.83
CA GLU A 107 3.37 -1.69 -13.79
C GLU A 107 2.92 -0.69 -12.71
N ARG A 108 3.54 -0.71 -11.53
CA ARG A 108 3.19 0.20 -10.42
C ARG A 108 3.48 1.66 -10.76
N ILE A 109 4.62 1.95 -11.40
CA ILE A 109 4.99 3.32 -11.81
C ILE A 109 4.08 3.80 -12.95
N GLU A 110 3.82 2.96 -13.95
CA GLU A 110 2.91 3.30 -15.06
C GLU A 110 1.48 3.60 -14.58
N MET A 111 0.99 2.85 -13.59
CA MET A 111 -0.30 3.12 -12.97
C MET A 111 -0.34 4.49 -12.30
N GLU A 112 0.74 4.89 -11.60
CA GLU A 112 0.82 6.20 -10.94
C GLU A 112 0.75 7.33 -11.97
N VAL A 113 1.50 7.21 -13.08
CA VAL A 113 1.47 8.17 -14.18
C VAL A 113 0.08 8.30 -14.77
N ARG A 114 -0.58 7.17 -15.04
CA ARG A 114 -1.93 7.17 -15.60
C ARG A 114 -2.93 7.82 -14.64
N GLN A 115 -2.79 7.59 -13.33
CA GLN A 115 -3.63 8.23 -12.32
C GLN A 115 -3.38 9.73 -12.25
N ALA A 116 -2.11 10.18 -12.28
CA ALA A 116 -1.75 11.59 -12.31
C ALA A 116 -2.31 12.30 -13.56
N GLN A 117 -2.21 11.67 -14.74
CA GLN A 117 -2.79 12.18 -15.98
C GLN A 117 -4.32 12.33 -15.88
N ARG A 118 -5.02 11.31 -15.35
CA ARG A 118 -6.48 11.38 -15.14
C ARG A 118 -6.88 12.48 -14.17
N HIS A 119 -6.17 12.63 -13.06
CA HIS A 119 -6.41 13.72 -12.12
C HIS A 119 -6.20 15.09 -12.77
N SER A 120 -5.11 15.27 -13.51
CA SER A 120 -4.85 16.53 -14.22
C SER A 120 -5.90 16.86 -15.29
N ALA A 121 -6.42 15.85 -15.99
CA ALA A 121 -7.50 16.02 -16.97
C ALA A 121 -8.81 16.43 -16.27
N GLN A 122 -9.15 15.77 -15.16
CA GLN A 122 -10.33 16.10 -14.36
C GLN A 122 -10.24 17.50 -13.74
N GLU A 123 -9.06 17.92 -13.29
CA GLU A 123 -8.83 19.28 -12.78
C GLU A 123 -8.99 20.34 -13.87
N LYS A 124 -8.52 20.07 -15.10
CA LYS A 124 -8.76 20.94 -16.27
C LYS A 124 -10.24 21.00 -16.61
N GLU A 125 -10.95 19.89 -16.61
CA GLU A 125 -12.40 19.84 -16.83
C GLU A 125 -13.20 20.62 -15.76
N LEU A 126 -12.75 20.59 -14.50
CA LEU A 126 -13.34 21.40 -13.43
C LEU A 126 -13.06 22.90 -13.62
N GLN A 127 -11.82 23.25 -13.99
CA GLN A 127 -11.38 24.63 -14.22
C GLN A 127 -12.08 25.27 -15.43
N GLU A 128 -12.29 24.51 -16.50
CA GLU A 128 -12.96 24.96 -17.73
C GLU A 128 -14.49 25.05 -17.61
N GLY A 129 -15.03 24.78 -16.42
CA GLY A 129 -16.46 24.78 -16.14
C GLY A 129 -17.10 23.46 -16.57
N TRP A 130 -17.47 22.66 -15.56
CA TRP A 130 -18.16 21.38 -15.69
C TRP A 130 -19.33 21.45 -16.71
N LYS A 131 -19.11 20.94 -17.93
CA LYS A 131 -20.13 20.75 -18.98
C LYS A 131 -20.39 19.25 -19.13
N PRO A 132 -21.23 18.65 -18.28
CA PRO A 132 -21.49 17.23 -18.36
C PRO A 132 -22.21 16.99 -19.68
N LYS A 133 -21.64 16.15 -20.55
CA LYS A 133 -22.38 15.55 -21.67
C LYS A 133 -23.33 14.52 -21.09
N VAL A 134 -24.34 14.99 -20.35
CA VAL A 134 -25.52 14.19 -20.04
C VAL A 134 -26.17 13.98 -21.41
N TYR A 135 -26.18 12.73 -21.86
CA TYR A 135 -26.92 12.31 -23.04
C TYR A 135 -28.27 13.02 -23.06
N LYS A 136 -28.45 13.90 -24.03
CA LYS A 136 -29.73 14.48 -24.38
C LYS A 136 -30.03 14.04 -25.81
N ASP A 137 -30.01 12.73 -26.02
CA ASP A 137 -30.69 12.13 -27.14
C ASP A 137 -31.89 11.37 -26.60
N ARG A 138 -33.00 11.71 -27.23
CA ARG A 138 -34.40 11.48 -26.90
C ARG A 138 -34.81 10.03 -27.04
#